data_AF-A0A4Q5NW31-F1
#
_entry.id   AF-A0A4Q5NW31-F1
#
_cell.length_a   1.000
_cell.length_b   1.000
_cell.length_c   1.000
_cell.angle_alpha   90.00
_cell.angle_beta   90.00
_cell.angle_gamma   90.00
#
_symmetry.space_group_name_H-M   'P 1'
#
loop_
_entity.id
_entity.type
_entity.pdbx_description
1 polymer ?
#
loop_
_entity_poly.entity_id
_entity_poly.type
_entity_poly.pdbx_seq_one_letter_code
_entity_poly.pdbx_strand_id
1 'polypeptide(L)'
;MSQIEAMNARLLSVCSALDPLQKSYDPTKHPKGYHGWFIPTFHAPADDAGSGSAGAADPTRRVIQATEHSAAPDARDILRHESTERLQDWFYERDAEKTPETVAKALVAVLPDAGIPPIRRATPKFEKWLDIWNNNRMGEKSIPDELYCLHMAAGEVFGSSLHLNLSKRPGAVEMYAVQGQTMRAFIHAMYSWTQQELQKRGIEEAVLWRGLKGGFDRKLSAPQGLQKALMDNYPIAAFSASRIVAQGFSGPTEGAMLVAKVPASRLFATPLTGIGVWGQREALMASGDSDVCYQAVWGDAAGASQYRDISLPKWVKLIQEEESKHMKKSLASRPQSSPEAQNAAVRRMNADERNIFGGTAPVTEQQLRREREERLRLHDELFGTGR
;
A
#
# COMPACT_ATOMS: atom_id res chain seq x y z
N MET A 1 -27.24 -11.96 3.97
CA MET A 1 -25.80 -11.78 4.17
C MET A 1 -25.08 -12.18 2.89
N SER A 2 -24.22 -11.30 2.36
CA SER A 2 -23.35 -11.65 1.23
C SER A 2 -22.30 -12.69 1.65
N GLN A 3 -21.73 -13.43 0.69
CA GLN A 3 -20.62 -14.37 0.98
C GLN A 3 -19.44 -13.69 1.68
N ILE A 4 -19.21 -12.40 1.39
CA ILE A 4 -18.17 -11.58 2.02
C ILE A 4 -18.52 -11.26 3.48
N GLU A 5 -19.77 -10.89 3.79
CA GLU A 5 -20.21 -10.66 5.17
C GLU A 5 -20.14 -11.93 6.02
N ALA A 6 -20.50 -13.08 5.45
CA ALA A 6 -20.38 -14.36 6.12
C ALA A 6 -18.92 -14.77 6.36
N MET A 7 -18.02 -14.47 5.42
CA MET A 7 -16.58 -14.69 5.58
C MET A 7 -15.97 -13.77 6.65
N ASN A 8 -16.32 -12.48 6.65
CA ASN A 8 -15.85 -11.52 7.64
C ASN A 8 -16.34 -11.86 9.06
N ALA A 9 -17.60 -12.26 9.21
CA ALA A 9 -18.13 -12.69 10.50
C ALA A 9 -17.43 -13.94 11.05
N ARG A 10 -17.05 -14.88 10.17
CA ARG A 10 -16.29 -16.09 10.56
C ARG A 10 -14.84 -15.77 10.95
N LEU A 11 -14.17 -14.90 10.19
CA LEU A 11 -12.81 -14.45 10.51
C LEU A 11 -12.75 -13.77 11.88
N LEU A 12 -13.72 -12.90 12.21
CA LEU A 12 -13.80 -12.22 13.52
C LEU A 12 -13.98 -13.20 14.69
N SER A 13 -14.71 -14.31 14.49
CA SER A 13 -14.90 -15.35 15.51
C SER A 13 -13.63 -16.14 15.80
N VAL A 14 -12.77 -16.37 14.80
CA VAL A 14 -11.52 -17.14 14.93
C VAL A 14 -10.46 -16.33 15.66
N CYS A 15 -10.37 -15.03 15.37
CA CYS A 15 -9.42 -14.13 16.02
C CYS A 15 -9.67 -14.03 17.54
N SER A 16 -10.92 -14.16 17.98
CA SER A 16 -11.28 -14.18 19.40
C SER A 16 -10.86 -15.48 20.12
N ALA A 17 -10.55 -16.56 19.37
CA ALA A 17 -10.18 -17.86 19.92
C ALA A 17 -8.66 -18.05 20.15
N LEU A 18 -7.81 -17.16 19.61
CA LEU A 18 -6.33 -17.26 19.69
C LEU A 18 -5.72 -16.63 20.95
N ASP A 19 -6.48 -15.81 21.68
CA ASP A 19 -6.05 -15.06 22.87
C ASP A 19 -5.47 -15.93 24.04
N PRO A 20 -5.94 -17.18 24.28
CA PRO A 20 -5.42 -18.01 25.37
C PRO A 20 -4.01 -18.59 25.15
N LEU A 21 -3.50 -18.64 23.91
CA LEU A 21 -2.22 -19.28 23.58
C LEU A 21 -1.00 -18.41 23.94
N GLN A 22 -1.20 -17.15 24.32
CA GLN A 22 -0.13 -16.19 24.62
C GLN A 22 0.46 -16.35 26.05
N LYS A 23 -0.14 -17.16 26.93
CA LYS A 23 0.16 -17.17 28.38
C LYS A 23 1.17 -18.22 28.89
N SER A 24 1.78 -19.07 28.06
CA SER A 24 2.51 -20.27 28.54
C SER A 24 4.00 -20.43 28.15
N TYR A 25 4.80 -19.36 28.06
CA TYR A 25 6.18 -19.43 27.53
C TYR A 25 7.32 -19.21 28.55
N ASP A 26 8.41 -20.01 28.47
CA ASP A 26 9.63 -19.95 29.31
C ASP A 26 10.88 -19.49 28.50
N PRO A 27 11.49 -18.35 28.84
CA PRO A 27 12.51 -17.66 28.02
C PRO A 27 13.96 -18.14 28.18
N THR A 28 14.25 -19.19 28.96
CA THR A 28 15.63 -19.47 29.42
C THR A 28 16.58 -20.21 28.45
N LYS A 29 16.17 -20.59 27.22
CA LYS A 29 16.87 -21.69 26.53
C LYS A 29 17.83 -21.45 25.34
N HIS A 30 17.99 -20.30 24.65
CA HIS A 30 18.89 -20.27 23.46
C HIS A 30 19.67 -18.96 23.11
N PRO A 31 20.87 -19.06 22.45
CA PRO A 31 21.80 -17.97 22.14
C PRO A 31 21.77 -17.46 20.66
N LYS A 32 22.41 -16.30 20.42
CA LYS A 32 22.26 -15.38 19.26
C LYS A 32 23.33 -15.52 18.15
N GLY A 33 22.96 -15.12 16.91
CA GLY A 33 23.83 -14.33 16.01
C GLY A 33 23.77 -14.67 14.51
N TYR A 34 23.61 -13.68 13.62
CA TYR A 34 23.99 -13.75 12.20
C TYR A 34 24.27 -12.35 11.57
N HIS A 35 25.34 -12.26 10.78
CA HIS A 35 25.78 -11.10 9.98
C HIS A 35 25.79 -11.43 8.46
N GLY A 36 25.54 -10.41 7.62
CA GLY A 36 25.23 -10.54 6.19
C GLY A 36 26.41 -10.53 5.20
N TRP A 37 26.12 -10.86 3.93
CA TRP A 37 27.07 -10.84 2.80
C TRP A 37 26.41 -10.59 1.42
N PHE A 38 27.29 -10.42 0.42
CA PHE A 38 27.32 -9.70 -0.87
C PHE A 38 26.81 -10.49 -2.12
N ILE A 39 26.51 -9.84 -3.27
CA ILE A 39 26.15 -10.49 -4.57
C ILE A 39 26.68 -9.71 -5.83
N PRO A 40 27.09 -10.40 -6.94
CA PRO A 40 27.58 -9.81 -8.21
C PRO A 40 26.55 -9.72 -9.38
N THR A 41 27.01 -9.11 -10.49
CA THR A 41 26.36 -8.47 -11.67
C THR A 41 26.01 -9.36 -12.88
N PHE A 42 25.23 -8.85 -13.87
CA PHE A 42 25.46 -8.85 -15.35
C PHE A 42 24.24 -8.39 -16.20
N HIS A 43 24.51 -7.93 -17.44
CA HIS A 43 23.76 -7.06 -18.38
C HIS A 43 22.44 -7.56 -19.03
N ALA A 44 21.66 -6.60 -19.54
CA ALA A 44 20.44 -6.75 -20.34
C ALA A 44 20.64 -6.33 -21.82
N PRO A 45 19.92 -6.93 -22.79
CA PRO A 45 19.79 -6.38 -24.14
C PRO A 45 18.48 -5.58 -24.32
N ALA A 46 18.52 -4.75 -25.37
CA ALA A 46 17.61 -3.66 -25.71
C ALA A 46 16.23 -4.08 -26.25
N ASP A 47 15.37 -3.06 -26.30
CA ASP A 47 13.92 -3.04 -26.51
C ASP A 47 13.43 -3.60 -27.85
N ASP A 48 12.22 -4.16 -27.82
CA ASP A 48 11.32 -4.19 -28.98
C ASP A 48 9.89 -3.87 -28.53
N ALA A 49 9.26 -2.96 -29.27
CA ALA A 49 7.93 -2.41 -29.03
C ALA A 49 6.88 -3.10 -29.92
N GLY A 50 5.65 -3.32 -29.40
CA GLY A 50 4.56 -3.77 -30.25
C GLY A 50 3.21 -4.04 -29.57
N SER A 51 2.28 -3.11 -29.80
CA SER A 51 0.80 -3.23 -29.96
C SER A 51 -0.07 -3.93 -28.90
N GLY A 52 -1.16 -3.24 -28.50
CA GLY A 52 -2.15 -3.70 -27.53
C GLY A 52 -3.49 -4.18 -28.11
N SER A 53 -4.46 -4.37 -27.21
CA SER A 53 -5.91 -4.33 -27.48
C SER A 53 -6.67 -4.15 -26.16
N ALA A 54 -7.73 -3.34 -26.18
CA ALA A 54 -8.57 -3.04 -25.02
C ALA A 54 -9.76 -4.00 -24.97
N GLY A 55 -9.88 -4.78 -23.89
CA GLY A 55 -11.00 -5.67 -23.60
C GLY A 55 -12.03 -5.03 -22.65
N ALA A 56 -13.31 -5.33 -22.87
CA ALA A 56 -14.45 -4.84 -22.11
C ALA A 56 -14.40 -5.23 -20.62
N ALA A 57 -14.81 -4.31 -19.73
CA ALA A 57 -14.74 -4.48 -18.28
C ALA A 57 -15.89 -5.33 -17.73
N ASP A 58 -15.54 -6.30 -16.89
CA ASP A 58 -16.41 -7.19 -16.12
C ASP A 58 -17.16 -6.45 -14.98
N PRO A 59 -18.51 -6.51 -14.91
CA PRO A 59 -19.32 -5.80 -13.92
C PRO A 59 -19.32 -6.40 -12.51
N THR A 60 -18.61 -7.49 -12.23
CA THR A 60 -18.47 -8.05 -10.86
C THR A 60 -17.45 -7.31 -9.97
N ARG A 61 -16.87 -6.21 -10.47
CA ARG A 61 -15.75 -5.47 -9.88
C ARG A 61 -16.15 -4.49 -8.76
N ARG A 62 -16.86 -4.92 -7.71
CA ARG A 62 -16.83 -4.25 -6.39
C ARG A 62 -15.77 -4.90 -5.51
N VAL A 63 -14.55 -4.78 -6.01
CA VAL A 63 -13.32 -5.10 -5.30
C VAL A 63 -13.04 -3.95 -4.32
N ILE A 64 -12.32 -4.20 -3.22
CA ILE A 64 -11.89 -3.20 -2.22
C ILE A 64 -11.22 -2.03 -2.96
N GLN A 65 -12.00 -1.03 -3.37
CA GLN A 65 -11.45 0.22 -3.86
C GLN A 65 -11.07 1.00 -2.62
N ALA A 66 -9.79 0.95 -2.28
CA ALA A 66 -9.21 2.02 -1.49
C ALA A 66 -9.26 3.30 -2.35
N THR A 67 -10.44 3.94 -2.42
CA THR A 67 -10.64 5.21 -3.16
C THR A 67 -9.94 6.38 -2.48
N GLU A 68 -9.39 6.16 -1.29
CA GLU A 68 -8.55 7.12 -0.61
C GLU A 68 -7.18 7.16 -1.26
N HIS A 69 -7.01 8.12 -2.17
CA HIS A 69 -5.68 8.50 -2.64
C HIS A 69 -4.87 8.98 -1.45
N SER A 70 -3.64 8.48 -1.30
CA SER A 70 -2.74 8.99 -0.28
C SER A 70 -2.34 10.42 -0.63
N ALA A 71 -2.57 11.35 0.29
CA ALA A 71 -1.94 12.65 0.23
C ALA A 71 -0.41 12.50 0.41
N ALA A 72 0.36 13.42 -0.16
CA ALA A 72 1.76 13.53 0.23
C ALA A 72 1.83 13.84 1.74
N PRO A 73 2.82 13.29 2.47
CA PRO A 73 3.02 13.68 3.86
C PRO A 73 3.22 15.19 3.96
N ASP A 74 2.57 15.85 4.92
CA ASP A 74 3.06 17.17 5.34
C ASP A 74 4.47 16.96 5.91
N ALA A 75 5.38 17.89 5.67
CA ALA A 75 6.69 17.86 6.29
C ALA A 75 6.64 17.65 7.83
N ARG A 76 5.61 18.15 8.51
CA ARG A 76 5.37 17.92 9.95
C ARG A 76 5.12 16.45 10.27
N ASP A 77 4.37 15.76 9.43
CA ASP A 77 4.06 14.33 9.57
C ASP A 77 5.34 13.48 9.58
N ILE A 78 6.36 13.90 8.84
CA ILE A 78 7.61 13.15 8.68
C ILE A 78 8.47 13.15 9.95
N LEU A 79 8.39 14.20 10.78
CA LEU A 79 9.23 14.34 11.97
C LEU A 79 8.82 13.40 13.10
N ARG A 80 7.51 13.33 13.36
CA ARG A 80 6.91 12.55 14.43
C ARG A 80 5.48 12.20 14.04
N HIS A 81 5.33 11.03 13.46
CA HIS A 81 4.01 10.48 13.21
C HIS A 81 3.74 9.43 14.26
N GLU A 82 2.84 9.71 15.20
CA GLU A 82 2.52 8.80 16.30
C GLU A 82 2.17 7.39 15.79
N SER A 83 1.33 7.31 14.75
CA SER A 83 0.99 6.02 14.11
C SER A 83 2.18 5.28 13.48
N THR A 84 3.22 5.99 13.02
CA THR A 84 4.45 5.36 12.51
C THR A 84 5.33 4.86 13.65
N GLU A 85 5.41 5.62 14.75
CA GLU A 85 6.10 5.17 15.97
C GLU A 85 5.41 3.92 16.51
N ARG A 86 4.07 3.90 16.62
CA ARG A 86 3.29 2.70 17.00
C ARG A 86 3.54 1.51 16.07
N LEU A 87 3.63 1.74 14.76
CA LEU A 87 3.95 0.67 13.80
C LEU A 87 5.38 0.13 14.01
N GLN A 88 6.35 1.01 14.26
CA GLN A 88 7.71 0.59 14.58
C GLN A 88 7.80 -0.13 15.92
N ASP A 89 7.13 0.38 16.95
CA ASP A 89 7.06 -0.24 18.28
C ASP A 89 6.45 -1.63 18.20
N TRP A 90 5.38 -1.80 17.41
CA TRP A 90 4.83 -3.13 17.13
C TRP A 90 5.88 -4.06 16.48
N PHE A 91 6.72 -3.52 15.60
CA PHE A 91 7.86 -4.25 15.05
C PHE A 91 9.01 -4.46 16.05
N TYR A 92 9.05 -3.80 17.20
CA TYR A 92 10.05 -4.04 18.23
C TYR A 92 9.53 -4.94 19.36
N GLU A 93 8.24 -4.88 19.67
CA GLU A 93 7.58 -5.74 20.67
C GLU A 93 7.85 -7.23 20.39
N ARG A 94 7.70 -7.66 19.13
CA ARG A 94 7.95 -9.07 18.76
C ARG A 94 9.44 -9.45 18.81
N ASP A 95 10.38 -8.48 18.70
CA ASP A 95 11.82 -8.76 18.89
C ASP A 95 12.10 -9.17 20.34
N ALA A 96 11.32 -8.64 21.28
CA ALA A 96 11.40 -8.98 22.69
C ALA A 96 10.78 -10.35 23.01
N GLU A 97 9.71 -10.74 22.30
CA GLU A 97 8.97 -11.98 22.56
C GLU A 97 9.67 -13.28 22.09
N LYS A 98 10.81 -13.21 21.38
CA LYS A 98 11.53 -14.38 20.80
C LYS A 98 10.55 -15.45 20.23
N THR A 99 9.89 -15.07 19.14
CA THR A 99 9.07 -15.90 18.23
C THR A 99 7.91 -16.69 18.86
N PRO A 100 6.65 -16.18 18.74
CA PRO A 100 5.48 -17.04 18.68
C PRO A 100 5.57 -17.97 17.45
N GLU A 101 4.65 -18.94 17.35
CA GLU A 101 4.39 -19.68 16.11
C GLU A 101 4.56 -18.79 14.87
N THR A 102 5.21 -19.31 13.83
CA THR A 102 5.51 -18.53 12.64
C THR A 102 4.21 -17.90 12.13
N VAL A 103 4.26 -16.63 11.71
CA VAL A 103 3.11 -15.94 11.10
C VAL A 103 2.52 -16.78 9.97
N ALA A 104 3.36 -17.58 9.31
CA ALA A 104 2.96 -18.61 8.38
C ALA A 104 1.98 -19.65 8.97
N LYS A 105 2.26 -20.20 10.15
CA LYS A 105 1.39 -21.17 10.83
C LYS A 105 0.05 -20.55 11.22
N ALA A 106 0.07 -19.35 11.81
CA ALA A 106 -1.15 -18.61 12.14
C ALA A 106 -1.98 -18.29 10.89
N LEU A 107 -1.32 -17.89 9.80
CA LEU A 107 -1.98 -17.60 8.52
C LEU A 107 -2.57 -18.88 7.89
N VAL A 108 -1.84 -20.00 7.93
CA VAL A 108 -2.34 -21.30 7.45
C VAL A 108 -3.55 -21.77 8.27
N ALA A 109 -3.57 -21.51 9.57
CA ALA A 109 -4.69 -21.87 10.44
C ALA A 109 -6.00 -21.14 10.08
N VAL A 110 -5.92 -19.92 9.54
CA VAL A 110 -7.11 -19.13 9.16
C VAL A 110 -7.60 -19.37 7.71
N LEU A 111 -6.82 -20.04 6.85
CA LEU A 111 -7.21 -20.30 5.46
C LEU A 111 -8.48 -21.18 5.31
N PRO A 112 -8.66 -22.28 6.08
CA PRO A 112 -9.86 -23.11 5.97
C PRO A 112 -11.15 -22.33 6.23
N ASP A 113 -11.13 -21.41 7.19
CA ASP A 113 -12.30 -20.61 7.58
C ASP A 113 -12.67 -19.56 6.52
N ALA A 114 -11.69 -19.14 5.70
CA ALA A 114 -11.90 -18.31 4.53
C ALA A 114 -12.47 -19.09 3.32
N GLY A 115 -12.86 -20.37 3.50
CA GLY A 115 -13.37 -21.23 2.43
C GLY A 115 -12.28 -21.66 1.45
N ILE A 116 -11.01 -21.44 1.79
CA ILE A 116 -9.88 -21.90 1.00
C ILE A 116 -9.63 -23.34 1.43
N PRO A 117 -9.82 -24.34 0.53
CA PRO A 117 -9.53 -25.71 0.90
C PRO A 117 -8.09 -25.78 1.42
N PRO A 118 -7.83 -26.51 2.52
CA PRO A 118 -6.49 -26.64 3.06
C PRO A 118 -5.59 -27.05 1.89
N ILE A 119 -4.64 -26.17 1.55
CA ILE A 119 -3.77 -26.39 0.40
C ILE A 119 -3.03 -27.69 0.73
N ARG A 120 -3.46 -28.82 0.15
CA ARG A 120 -3.09 -30.18 0.60
C ARG A 120 -1.58 -30.49 0.50
N ARG A 121 -0.79 -29.54 -0.01
CA ARG A 121 0.69 -29.56 -0.08
C ARG A 121 1.38 -28.33 0.56
N ALA A 122 0.64 -27.42 1.20
CA ALA A 122 1.20 -26.17 1.71
C ALA A 122 1.93 -26.32 3.04
N THR A 123 1.59 -27.26 3.92
CA THR A 123 1.97 -27.10 5.33
C THR A 123 3.47 -26.88 5.57
N PRO A 124 4.43 -27.72 5.13
CA PRO A 124 5.85 -27.38 5.29
C PRO A 124 6.42 -26.49 4.17
N LYS A 125 5.99 -26.66 2.91
CA LYS A 125 6.62 -25.97 1.77
C LYS A 125 6.20 -24.50 1.69
N PHE A 126 4.94 -24.20 1.96
CA PHE A 126 4.41 -22.85 2.00
C PHE A 126 4.85 -22.11 3.26
N GLU A 127 4.86 -22.77 4.43
CA GLU A 127 5.46 -22.20 5.64
C GLU A 127 6.93 -21.88 5.42
N LYS A 128 7.69 -22.82 4.83
CA LYS A 128 9.09 -22.59 4.45
C LYS A 128 9.23 -21.48 3.41
N TRP A 129 8.30 -21.35 2.47
CA TRP A 129 8.32 -20.28 1.48
C TRP A 129 8.07 -18.91 2.13
N LEU A 130 7.09 -18.79 3.02
CA LEU A 130 6.83 -17.59 3.82
C LEU A 130 8.01 -17.27 4.76
N ASP A 131 8.63 -18.29 5.35
CA ASP A 131 9.81 -18.14 6.18
C ASP A 131 11.02 -17.65 5.36
N ILE A 132 11.24 -18.23 4.18
CA ILE A 132 12.26 -17.76 3.24
C ILE A 132 11.98 -16.33 2.83
N TRP A 133 10.73 -15.98 2.55
CA TRP A 133 10.36 -14.61 2.22
C TRP A 133 10.68 -13.65 3.36
N ASN A 134 10.23 -13.98 4.57
CA ASN A 134 10.34 -13.08 5.72
C ASN A 134 11.78 -12.96 6.26
N ASN A 135 12.66 -13.90 5.91
CA ASN A 135 14.03 -13.94 6.41
C ASN A 135 15.12 -13.77 5.33
N ASN A 136 14.84 -13.97 4.05
CA ASN A 136 15.83 -13.89 2.98
C ASN A 136 15.48 -12.84 1.92
N ARG A 137 16.51 -12.12 1.46
CA ARG A 137 16.41 -11.28 0.27
C ARG A 137 16.53 -12.16 -0.98
N MET A 138 15.49 -12.18 -1.79
CA MET A 138 15.50 -12.82 -3.09
C MET A 138 15.84 -11.77 -4.15
N GLY A 139 16.90 -11.98 -4.93
CA GLY A 139 17.16 -11.15 -6.12
C GLY A 139 16.14 -11.43 -7.23
N GLU A 140 16.06 -10.58 -8.26
CA GLU A 140 15.05 -10.69 -9.33
C GLU A 140 15.10 -12.04 -10.08
N LYS A 141 16.30 -12.59 -10.32
CA LYS A 141 16.49 -13.90 -10.95
C LYS A 141 16.02 -15.07 -10.08
N SER A 142 15.89 -14.85 -8.78
CA SER A 142 15.35 -15.83 -7.84
C SER A 142 13.89 -15.54 -7.47
N ILE A 143 13.24 -14.54 -8.07
CA ILE A 143 11.82 -14.32 -7.83
C ILE A 143 11.05 -15.52 -8.41
N PRO A 144 10.37 -16.30 -7.55
CA PRO A 144 9.65 -17.47 -7.97
C PRO A 144 8.32 -17.06 -8.60
N ASP A 145 7.78 -17.90 -9.46
CA ASP A 145 6.50 -17.64 -10.16
C ASP A 145 5.34 -17.41 -9.17
N GLU A 146 5.42 -18.01 -7.97
CA GLU A 146 4.49 -17.77 -6.86
C GLU A 146 4.39 -16.29 -6.47
N LEU A 147 5.49 -15.52 -6.52
CA LEU A 147 5.42 -14.09 -6.21
C LEU A 147 4.67 -13.33 -7.30
N TYR A 148 4.95 -13.61 -8.57
CA TYR A 148 4.23 -12.99 -9.68
C TYR A 148 2.73 -13.31 -9.58
N CYS A 149 2.38 -14.53 -9.17
CA CYS A 149 1.00 -14.93 -8.87
C CYS A 149 0.36 -14.08 -7.76
N LEU A 150 1.11 -13.75 -6.70
CA LEU A 150 0.60 -12.87 -5.65
C LEU A 150 0.42 -11.43 -6.13
N HIS A 151 1.32 -10.90 -6.96
CA HIS A 151 1.11 -9.59 -7.56
C HIS A 151 -0.11 -9.56 -8.48
N MET A 152 -0.34 -10.63 -9.27
CA MET A 152 -1.56 -10.77 -10.08
C MET A 152 -2.81 -10.81 -9.21
N ALA A 153 -2.81 -11.63 -8.15
CA ALA A 153 -3.90 -11.66 -7.18
C ALA A 153 -4.13 -10.29 -6.51
N ALA A 154 -3.09 -9.60 -6.08
CA ALA A 154 -3.21 -8.27 -5.49
C ALA A 154 -3.73 -7.24 -6.50
N GLY A 155 -3.28 -7.29 -7.76
CA GLY A 155 -3.80 -6.43 -8.83
C GLY A 155 -5.31 -6.60 -9.02
N GLU A 156 -5.79 -7.85 -9.01
CA GLU A 156 -7.22 -8.14 -9.09
C GLU A 156 -7.98 -7.74 -7.81
N VAL A 157 -7.42 -7.98 -6.63
CA VAL A 157 -8.04 -7.75 -5.30
C VAL A 157 -8.02 -6.28 -4.85
N PHE A 158 -7.14 -5.45 -5.40
CA PHE A 158 -7.09 -4.02 -5.08
C PHE A 158 -7.39 -3.13 -6.29
N GLY A 159 -7.64 -3.73 -7.45
CA GLY A 159 -7.93 -3.00 -8.68
C GLY A 159 -6.74 -2.19 -9.21
N SER A 160 -5.51 -2.56 -8.85
CA SER A 160 -4.30 -1.87 -9.32
C SER A 160 -3.86 -2.37 -10.68
N SER A 161 -3.26 -1.49 -11.48
CA SER A 161 -2.78 -1.89 -12.80
C SER A 161 -1.53 -2.76 -12.66
N LEU A 162 -1.47 -3.78 -13.51
CA LEU A 162 -0.42 -4.79 -13.45
C LEU A 162 0.71 -4.41 -14.40
N HIS A 163 1.69 -3.64 -13.93
CA HIS A 163 2.90 -3.32 -14.72
C HIS A 163 3.92 -4.47 -14.75
N LEU A 164 3.47 -5.73 -14.66
CA LEU A 164 4.36 -6.89 -14.71
C LEU A 164 4.62 -7.31 -16.15
N ASN A 165 5.88 -7.56 -16.50
CA ASN A 165 6.24 -8.15 -17.79
C ASN A 165 5.98 -9.67 -17.77
N LEU A 166 4.70 -10.07 -17.84
CA LEU A 166 4.28 -11.47 -17.75
C LEU A 166 4.73 -12.32 -18.95
N SER A 167 5.04 -11.72 -20.10
CA SER A 167 5.54 -12.48 -21.26
C SER A 167 6.91 -13.11 -21.00
N LYS A 168 7.70 -12.53 -20.09
CA LYS A 168 8.97 -13.11 -19.61
C LYS A 168 8.78 -14.16 -18.51
N ARG A 169 7.55 -14.43 -18.09
CA ARG A 169 7.20 -15.33 -16.97
C ARG A 169 6.00 -16.22 -17.30
N PRO A 170 6.07 -17.07 -18.35
CA PRO A 170 4.96 -17.94 -18.74
C PRO A 170 4.54 -18.91 -17.62
N GLY A 171 5.50 -19.41 -16.82
CA GLY A 171 5.20 -20.28 -15.67
C GLY A 171 4.32 -19.63 -14.60
N ALA A 172 4.48 -18.33 -14.35
CA ALA A 172 3.60 -17.57 -13.46
C ALA A 172 2.17 -17.47 -14.01
N VAL A 173 2.03 -17.24 -15.32
CA VAL A 173 0.71 -17.17 -15.98
C VAL A 173 -0.01 -18.52 -15.89
N GLU A 174 0.68 -19.61 -16.22
CA GLU A 174 0.14 -20.98 -16.13
C GLU A 174 -0.23 -21.34 -14.69
N MET A 175 0.64 -21.04 -13.72
CA MET A 175 0.38 -21.28 -12.31
C MET A 175 -0.83 -20.48 -11.83
N TYR A 176 -0.94 -19.21 -12.22
CA TYR A 176 -2.05 -18.36 -11.83
C TYR A 176 -3.38 -18.79 -12.44
N ALA A 177 -3.39 -19.30 -13.68
CA ALA A 177 -4.59 -19.87 -14.27
C ALA A 177 -5.17 -21.03 -13.43
N VAL A 178 -4.31 -21.80 -12.75
CA VAL A 178 -4.72 -22.92 -11.89
C VAL A 178 -4.98 -22.47 -10.45
N GLN A 179 -4.17 -21.57 -9.91
CA GLN A 179 -4.14 -21.22 -8.47
C GLN A 179 -4.70 -19.83 -8.15
N GLY A 180 -5.13 -19.06 -9.14
CA GLY A 180 -5.47 -17.63 -8.97
C GLY A 180 -6.55 -17.40 -7.90
N GLN A 181 -7.55 -18.27 -7.82
CA GLN A 181 -8.57 -18.19 -6.76
C GLN A 181 -7.97 -18.37 -5.36
N THR A 182 -7.12 -19.38 -5.19
CA THR A 182 -6.39 -19.62 -3.92
C THR A 182 -5.51 -18.42 -3.57
N MET A 183 -4.79 -17.86 -4.55
CA MET A 183 -3.92 -16.70 -4.34
C MET A 183 -4.73 -15.46 -3.93
N ARG A 184 -5.85 -15.16 -4.59
CA ARG A 184 -6.74 -14.05 -4.20
C ARG A 184 -7.27 -14.21 -2.78
N ALA A 185 -7.72 -15.40 -2.44
CA ALA A 185 -8.24 -15.66 -1.11
C ALA A 185 -7.14 -15.56 -0.04
N PHE A 186 -5.91 -15.96 -0.37
CA PHE A 186 -4.74 -15.74 0.47
C PHE A 186 -4.42 -14.24 0.68
N ILE A 187 -4.42 -13.44 -0.39
CA ILE A 187 -4.29 -11.97 -0.32
C ILE A 187 -5.37 -11.39 0.60
N HIS A 188 -6.64 -11.79 0.45
CA HIS A 188 -7.73 -11.32 1.30
C HIS A 188 -7.55 -11.67 2.78
N ALA A 189 -7.12 -12.90 3.09
CA ALA A 189 -6.90 -13.34 4.46
C ALA A 189 -5.78 -12.53 5.13
N MET A 190 -4.64 -12.35 4.45
CA MET A 190 -3.54 -11.51 4.95
C MET A 190 -4.00 -10.08 5.18
N TYR A 191 -4.64 -9.46 4.18
CA TYR A 191 -5.14 -8.09 4.29
C TYR A 191 -6.09 -7.94 5.49
N SER A 192 -7.07 -8.83 5.61
CA SER A 192 -8.07 -8.77 6.69
C SER A 192 -7.41 -8.87 8.06
N TRP A 193 -6.42 -9.76 8.22
CA TRP A 193 -5.69 -9.90 9.47
C TRP A 193 -4.83 -8.66 9.76
N THR A 194 -4.12 -8.13 8.76
CA THR A 194 -3.36 -6.88 8.88
C THR A 194 -4.24 -5.72 9.33
N GLN A 195 -5.41 -5.53 8.70
CA GLN A 195 -6.33 -4.45 9.06
C GLN A 195 -6.84 -4.56 10.51
N GLN A 196 -7.16 -5.76 10.97
CA GLN A 196 -7.57 -5.97 12.37
C GLN A 196 -6.45 -5.62 13.36
N GLU A 197 -5.21 -6.04 13.08
CA GLU A 197 -4.08 -5.76 13.97
C GLU A 197 -3.69 -4.27 13.98
N LEU A 198 -3.80 -3.57 12.84
CA LEU A 198 -3.62 -2.13 12.74
C LEU A 198 -4.70 -1.39 13.54
N GLN A 199 -5.97 -1.77 13.38
CA GLN A 199 -7.09 -1.19 14.11
C GLN A 199 -6.94 -1.40 15.63
N LYS A 200 -6.58 -2.60 16.08
CA LYS A 200 -6.33 -2.93 17.49
C LYS A 200 -5.28 -2.02 18.13
N ARG A 201 -4.33 -1.53 17.33
CA ARG A 201 -3.23 -0.64 17.76
C ARG A 201 -3.49 0.84 17.51
N GLY A 202 -4.66 1.19 16.98
CA GLY A 202 -4.97 2.56 16.60
C GLY A 202 -3.99 3.13 15.56
N ILE A 203 -3.52 2.29 14.63
CA ILE A 203 -2.69 2.74 13.51
C ILE A 203 -3.63 3.05 12.35
N GLU A 204 -3.82 4.35 12.07
CA GLU A 204 -4.71 4.83 11.01
C GLU A 204 -3.96 5.18 9.72
N GLU A 205 -2.65 5.42 9.81
CA GLU A 205 -1.77 5.79 8.71
C GLU A 205 -0.30 5.64 9.13
N ALA A 206 0.63 5.64 8.18
CA ALA A 206 2.07 5.56 8.47
C ALA A 206 2.91 6.31 7.42
N VAL A 207 4.00 6.94 7.87
CA VAL A 207 5.05 7.48 7.02
C VAL A 207 6.02 6.36 6.71
N LEU A 208 6.05 5.95 5.45
CA LEU A 208 6.83 4.82 4.98
C LEU A 208 7.91 5.28 4.00
N TRP A 209 9.05 4.58 4.04
CA TRP A 209 10.26 4.91 3.28
C TRP A 209 10.63 3.79 2.34
N ARG A 210 11.13 4.11 1.14
CA ARG A 210 11.66 3.11 0.22
C ARG A 210 12.96 3.57 -0.40
N GLY A 211 14.00 2.76 -0.27
CA GLY A 211 15.25 2.94 -0.98
C GLY A 211 15.26 2.15 -2.28
N LEU A 212 15.74 2.77 -3.35
CA LEU A 212 15.99 2.13 -4.64
C LEU A 212 17.45 2.32 -4.99
N LYS A 213 18.18 1.24 -5.25
CA LYS A 213 19.57 1.32 -5.71
C LYS A 213 19.61 1.50 -7.22
N GLY A 214 20.36 2.49 -7.69
CA GLY A 214 20.60 2.71 -9.12
C GLY A 214 21.28 1.51 -9.78
N GLY A 215 21.00 1.30 -11.06
CA GLY A 215 21.59 0.22 -11.87
C GLY A 215 20.90 -1.16 -11.82
N PHE A 216 19.82 -1.35 -11.04
CA PHE A 216 19.06 -2.62 -10.97
C PHE A 216 17.76 -2.55 -11.79
N ASP A 217 17.84 -2.46 -13.12
CA ASP A 217 16.72 -2.73 -14.04
C ASP A 217 15.61 -1.67 -14.22
N ARG A 218 15.56 -0.60 -13.43
CA ARG A 218 14.91 0.65 -13.84
C ARG A 218 15.96 1.75 -13.82
N LYS A 219 16.31 2.31 -14.98
CA LYS A 219 16.82 3.69 -15.00
C LYS A 219 15.83 4.46 -14.14
N LEU A 220 16.31 5.10 -13.08
CA LEU A 220 15.52 6.08 -12.37
C LEU A 220 15.26 7.19 -13.39
N SER A 221 14.18 7.04 -14.16
CA SER A 221 13.78 7.94 -15.24
C SER A 221 13.31 9.28 -14.70
N ALA A 222 13.12 9.34 -13.39
CA ALA A 222 12.88 10.54 -12.63
C ALA A 222 14.09 11.50 -12.69
N PRO A 223 13.85 12.80 -12.90
CA PRO A 223 14.88 13.83 -12.76
C PRO A 223 15.63 13.72 -11.43
N GLN A 224 16.93 14.01 -11.45
CA GLN A 224 17.72 14.11 -10.23
C GLN A 224 17.19 15.25 -9.34
N GLY A 225 17.32 15.07 -8.03
CA GLY A 225 16.83 15.99 -7.02
C GLY A 225 15.59 15.50 -6.29
N LEU A 226 15.12 16.30 -5.35
CA LEU A 226 13.86 16.08 -4.64
C LEU A 226 12.69 16.63 -5.45
N GLN A 227 11.67 15.80 -5.65
CA GLN A 227 10.42 16.20 -6.29
C GLN A 227 9.22 15.51 -5.64
N LYS A 228 8.06 16.17 -5.76
CA LYS A 228 6.77 15.55 -5.50
C LYS A 228 6.37 14.74 -6.73
N ALA A 229 6.04 13.47 -6.55
CA ALA A 229 5.76 12.55 -7.65
C ALA A 229 4.58 11.64 -7.35
N LEU A 230 3.98 11.07 -8.40
CA LEU A 230 3.11 9.91 -8.27
C LEU A 230 3.97 8.66 -8.22
N MET A 231 3.65 7.74 -7.31
CA MET A 231 4.35 6.47 -7.22
C MET A 231 3.89 5.56 -8.36
N ASP A 232 4.84 5.15 -9.19
CA ASP A 232 4.69 4.03 -10.11
C ASP A 232 5.24 2.76 -9.45
N ASN A 233 4.33 1.93 -8.94
CA ASN A 233 4.64 0.76 -8.13
C ASN A 233 3.95 -0.49 -8.67
N TYR A 234 4.50 -1.66 -8.33
CA TYR A 234 3.79 -2.91 -8.50
C TYR A 234 2.62 -3.04 -7.49
N PRO A 235 1.60 -3.87 -7.78
CA PRO A 235 0.44 -4.05 -6.89
C PRO A 235 0.77 -4.28 -5.42
N ILE A 236 1.86 -5.02 -5.15
CA ILE A 236 2.44 -5.20 -3.82
C ILE A 236 3.76 -4.43 -3.79
N ALA A 237 3.80 -3.30 -3.09
CA ALA A 237 4.99 -2.48 -2.99
C ALA A 237 5.58 -2.55 -1.57
N ALA A 238 6.85 -2.94 -1.48
CA ALA A 238 7.56 -2.98 -0.21
C ALA A 238 8.10 -1.61 0.18
N PHE A 239 7.74 -1.18 1.38
CA PHE A 239 8.31 -0.01 2.05
C PHE A 239 8.81 -0.41 3.43
N SER A 240 9.66 0.42 4.02
CA SER A 240 10.12 0.28 5.39
C SER A 240 9.49 1.35 6.27
N ALA A 241 9.02 0.97 7.45
CA ALA A 241 8.71 1.94 8.50
C ALA A 241 9.99 2.63 9.02
N SER A 242 11.19 2.11 8.73
CA SER A 242 12.47 2.67 9.15
C SER A 242 13.22 3.36 8.02
N ARG A 243 13.42 4.68 8.15
CA ARG A 243 14.24 5.47 7.22
C ARG A 243 15.67 4.92 7.08
N ILE A 244 16.28 4.51 8.18
CA ILE A 244 17.68 4.02 8.18
C ILE A 244 17.80 2.73 7.35
N VAL A 245 16.82 1.84 7.49
CA VAL A 245 16.76 0.62 6.67
C VAL A 245 16.60 0.99 5.19
N ALA A 246 15.61 1.85 4.86
CA ALA A 246 15.38 2.30 3.49
C ALA A 246 16.63 2.99 2.89
N GLN A 247 17.33 3.82 3.66
CA GLN A 247 18.59 4.45 3.25
C GLN A 247 19.67 3.41 2.87
N GLY A 248 19.72 2.29 3.60
CA GLY A 248 20.59 1.15 3.28
C GLY A 248 20.28 0.51 1.91
N PHE A 249 19.06 0.64 1.41
CA PHE A 249 18.64 0.16 0.09
C PHE A 249 18.84 1.17 -1.04
N SER A 250 19.02 2.45 -0.71
CA SER A 250 19.00 3.52 -1.70
C SER A 250 20.27 3.70 -2.54
N GLY A 251 21.29 2.86 -2.38
CA GLY A 251 22.54 2.95 -3.15
C GLY A 251 23.43 4.14 -2.75
N PRO A 252 24.74 3.95 -2.51
CA PRO A 252 25.62 5.03 -2.02
C PRO A 252 26.07 6.02 -3.10
N THR A 253 25.90 5.69 -4.39
CA THR A 253 26.40 6.49 -5.52
C THR A 253 25.30 6.80 -6.50
N GLU A 254 24.45 5.84 -6.84
CA GLU A 254 23.29 6.07 -7.70
C GLU A 254 22.08 5.43 -7.02
N GLY A 255 20.96 6.15 -6.99
CA GLY A 255 19.73 5.61 -6.43
C GLY A 255 18.69 6.66 -6.07
N ALA A 256 17.71 6.23 -5.29
CA ALA A 256 16.61 7.07 -4.86
C ALA A 256 16.11 6.70 -3.45
N MET A 257 15.52 7.69 -2.80
CA MET A 257 14.73 7.56 -1.58
C MET A 257 13.34 8.11 -1.82
N LEU A 258 12.33 7.32 -1.48
CA LEU A 258 10.93 7.71 -1.51
C LEU A 258 10.42 7.80 -0.08
N VAL A 259 9.54 8.76 0.17
CA VAL A 259 8.75 8.86 1.40
C VAL A 259 7.29 9.16 1.07
N ALA A 260 6.39 8.40 1.66
CA ALA A 260 4.95 8.53 1.46
C ALA A 260 4.22 8.40 2.79
N LYS A 261 3.08 9.09 2.90
CA LYS A 261 2.12 8.92 3.99
C LYS A 261 1.02 7.99 3.49
N VAL A 262 0.91 6.83 4.09
CA VAL A 262 0.07 5.74 3.60
C VAL A 262 -1.03 5.48 4.62
N PRO A 263 -2.33 5.58 4.26
CA PRO A 263 -3.41 5.22 5.17
C PRO A 263 -3.36 3.72 5.49
N ALA A 264 -3.81 3.35 6.69
CA ALA A 264 -3.81 1.96 7.17
C ALA A 264 -4.61 1.04 6.25
N SER A 265 -5.70 1.56 5.65
CA SER A 265 -6.52 0.90 4.62
C SER A 265 -5.74 0.43 3.39
N ARG A 266 -4.49 0.87 3.24
CA ARG A 266 -3.62 0.51 2.12
C ARG A 266 -2.41 -0.30 2.53
N LEU A 267 -2.20 -0.51 3.83
CA LEU A 267 -1.21 -1.44 4.32
C LEU A 267 -1.73 -2.86 4.14
N PHE A 268 -1.14 -3.55 3.18
CA PHE A 268 -1.55 -4.87 2.75
C PHE A 268 -1.09 -5.97 3.72
N ALA A 269 0.18 -5.92 4.11
CA ALA A 269 0.77 -6.91 5.00
C ALA A 269 1.92 -6.30 5.79
N THR A 270 2.20 -6.90 6.94
CA THR A 270 3.42 -6.69 7.71
C THR A 270 4.08 -8.04 7.98
N PRO A 271 5.33 -8.09 8.47
CA PRO A 271 5.99 -9.36 8.77
C PRO A 271 5.32 -10.08 9.96
N LEU A 272 4.39 -9.39 10.65
CA LEU A 272 3.60 -9.87 11.78
C LEU A 272 2.25 -10.45 11.37
N THR A 273 1.78 -10.16 10.17
CA THR A 273 0.42 -10.50 9.72
C THR A 273 0.39 -11.16 8.33
N GLY A 274 1.53 -11.27 7.66
CA GLY A 274 1.64 -11.94 6.38
C GLY A 274 3.07 -12.01 5.86
N ILE A 275 3.21 -11.80 4.56
CA ILE A 275 4.51 -11.64 3.91
C ILE A 275 5.14 -10.29 4.28
N GLY A 276 6.42 -10.32 4.62
CA GLY A 276 7.22 -9.13 4.90
C GLY A 276 8.55 -9.48 5.57
N VAL A 277 9.63 -8.76 5.26
CA VAL A 277 10.92 -8.98 5.89
C VAL A 277 11.01 -8.26 7.23
N TRP A 278 11.07 -9.04 8.30
CA TRP A 278 11.09 -8.53 9.67
C TRP A 278 12.22 -7.54 9.95
N GLY A 279 13.47 -7.94 9.63
CA GLY A 279 14.66 -7.12 9.84
C GLY A 279 14.70 -5.86 8.97
N GLN A 280 13.79 -5.72 8.01
CA GLN A 280 13.66 -4.54 7.17
C GLN A 280 12.55 -3.60 7.63
N ARG A 281 11.84 -3.95 8.73
CA ARG A 281 10.66 -3.20 9.18
C ARG A 281 9.68 -3.01 8.03
N GLU A 282 9.53 -4.05 7.22
CA GLU A 282 8.86 -3.98 5.93
C GLU A 282 7.34 -3.92 6.10
N ALA A 283 6.70 -2.90 5.56
CA ALA A 283 5.26 -2.86 5.36
C ALA A 283 5.01 -2.99 3.85
N LEU A 284 4.16 -3.94 3.48
CA LEU A 284 3.71 -4.06 2.10
C LEU A 284 2.47 -3.20 1.93
N MET A 285 2.47 -2.39 0.88
CA MET A 285 1.35 -1.54 0.51
C MET A 285 0.63 -2.12 -0.71
N ALA A 286 -0.69 -2.14 -0.66
CA ALA A 286 -1.54 -2.27 -1.84
C ALA A 286 -1.41 -0.96 -2.63
N SER A 287 -0.51 -0.93 -3.60
CA SER A 287 -0.25 0.30 -4.36
C SER A 287 -1.34 0.51 -5.41
N GLY A 288 -1.76 1.76 -5.56
CA GLY A 288 -2.46 2.25 -6.74
C GLY A 288 -1.55 3.24 -7.46
N ASP A 289 -1.71 3.41 -8.77
CA ASP A 289 -0.85 4.26 -9.63
C ASP A 289 -0.95 5.78 -9.34
N SER A 290 -1.46 6.16 -8.18
CA SER A 290 -1.95 7.50 -7.86
C SER A 290 -1.41 8.07 -6.57
N ASP A 291 -0.49 7.36 -5.92
CA ASP A 291 -0.05 7.74 -4.59
C ASP A 291 0.95 8.87 -4.67
N VAL A 292 0.70 9.92 -3.92
CA VAL A 292 1.64 11.03 -3.90
C VAL A 292 2.76 10.75 -2.91
N CYS A 293 4.00 10.85 -3.37
CA CYS A 293 5.20 10.74 -2.54
C CYS A 293 6.15 11.91 -2.78
N TYR A 294 7.16 12.00 -1.92
CA TYR A 294 8.38 12.72 -2.25
C TYR A 294 9.45 11.71 -2.64
N GLN A 295 10.08 11.96 -3.78
CA GLN A 295 11.16 11.14 -4.33
C GLN A 295 12.41 12.01 -4.46
N ALA A 296 13.51 11.61 -3.83
CA ALA A 296 14.82 12.15 -4.10
C ALA A 296 15.63 11.15 -4.93
N VAL A 297 16.15 11.60 -6.08
CA VAL A 297 16.96 10.80 -7.00
C VAL A 297 18.35 11.39 -7.13
N TRP A 298 19.39 10.55 -7.18
CA TRP A 298 20.76 10.98 -7.41
C TRP A 298 21.50 10.02 -8.36
N GLY A 299 22.40 10.60 -9.17
CA GLY A 299 23.25 9.86 -10.11
C GLY A 299 24.71 9.70 -9.67
N ASP A 300 25.12 10.37 -8.60
CA ASP A 300 26.48 10.33 -8.09
C ASP A 300 26.54 10.46 -6.55
N ALA A 301 27.75 10.29 -5.99
CA ALA A 301 27.98 10.37 -4.55
C ALA A 301 27.74 11.78 -3.96
N ALA A 302 27.85 12.83 -4.76
CA ALA A 302 27.58 14.20 -4.32
C ALA A 302 26.07 14.40 -4.12
N GLY A 303 25.25 13.93 -5.07
CA GLY A 303 23.80 13.87 -4.96
C GLY A 303 23.35 12.96 -3.81
N ALA A 304 24.00 11.81 -3.61
CA ALA A 304 23.75 10.95 -2.46
C ALA A 304 23.96 11.72 -1.13
N SER A 305 25.04 12.49 -1.01
CA SER A 305 25.31 13.29 0.19
C SER A 305 24.25 14.40 0.44
N GLN A 306 23.55 14.85 -0.61
CA GLN A 306 22.49 15.85 -0.49
C GLN A 306 21.16 15.28 0.01
N TYR A 307 20.85 14.03 -0.33
CA TYR A 307 19.51 13.46 -0.06
C TYR A 307 19.55 12.20 0.80
N ARG A 308 20.52 11.32 0.62
CA ARG A 308 20.62 10.04 1.35
C ARG A 308 21.12 10.24 2.77
N ASP A 309 22.27 10.91 2.90
CA ASP A 309 23.06 10.92 4.14
C ASP A 309 22.80 12.17 5.00
N ILE A 310 21.56 12.69 4.94
CA ILE A 310 21.11 13.84 5.71
C ILE A 310 20.24 13.41 6.90
N SER A 311 20.11 14.29 7.89
CA SER A 311 19.24 14.06 9.04
C SER A 311 17.75 14.21 8.67
N LEU A 312 16.87 13.61 9.47
CA LEU A 312 15.42 13.72 9.28
C LEU A 312 14.93 15.18 9.27
N PRO A 313 15.38 16.10 10.15
CA PRO A 313 15.02 17.51 10.05
C PRO A 313 15.44 18.19 8.75
N LYS A 314 16.58 17.79 8.17
CA LYS A 314 17.01 18.31 6.85
C LYS A 314 16.09 17.80 5.74
N TRP A 315 15.71 16.52 5.77
CA TRP A 315 14.73 15.94 4.85
C TRP A 315 13.40 16.70 4.85
N VAL A 316 12.89 16.96 6.05
CA VAL A 316 11.64 17.71 6.28
C VAL A 316 11.73 19.11 5.68
N LYS A 317 12.84 19.81 5.90
CA LYS A 317 13.07 21.14 5.34
C LYS A 317 13.05 21.12 3.80
N LEU A 318 13.70 20.14 3.18
CA LEU A 318 13.69 20.01 1.71
C LEU A 318 12.27 19.80 1.17
N ILE A 319 11.44 19.02 1.88
CA ILE A 319 10.04 18.78 1.51
C ILE A 319 9.23 20.08 1.61
N GLN A 320 9.38 20.86 2.68
CA GLN A 320 8.71 22.16 2.83
C GLN A 320 9.08 23.14 1.71
N GLU A 321 10.36 23.16 1.33
CA GLU A 321 10.87 23.97 0.23
C GLU A 321 10.22 23.54 -1.10
N GLU A 322 10.11 22.23 -1.33
CA GLU A 322 9.47 21.69 -2.55
C GLU A 322 7.97 21.96 -2.61
N GLU A 323 7.26 21.81 -1.48
CA GLU A 323 5.85 22.21 -1.35
C GLU A 323 5.64 23.68 -1.64
N SER A 324 6.52 24.53 -1.11
CA SER A 324 6.48 25.98 -1.34
C SER A 324 6.68 26.32 -2.82
N LYS A 325 7.58 25.62 -3.53
CA LYS A 325 7.76 25.78 -4.98
C LYS A 325 6.51 25.36 -5.75
N HIS A 326 5.93 24.21 -5.43
CA HIS A 326 4.71 23.73 -6.07
C HIS A 326 3.52 24.67 -5.86
N MET A 327 3.35 25.19 -4.65
CA MET A 327 2.30 26.17 -4.34
C MET A 327 2.48 27.47 -5.14
N LYS A 328 3.71 28.01 -5.22
CA LYS A 328 4.02 29.19 -6.04
C LYS A 328 3.76 28.95 -7.53
N LYS A 329 4.16 27.78 -8.05
CA LYS A 329 3.91 27.40 -9.45
C LYS A 329 2.41 27.31 -9.75
N SER A 330 1.64 26.68 -8.86
CA SER A 330 0.17 26.57 -8.97
C SER A 330 -0.52 27.93 -8.94
N LEU A 331 -0.07 28.85 -8.07
CA LEU A 331 -0.58 30.22 -8.01
C LEU A 331 -0.23 31.02 -9.28
N ALA A 332 0.99 30.84 -9.81
CA ALA A 332 1.41 31.51 -11.03
C ALA A 332 0.72 30.98 -12.30
N SER A 333 0.36 29.69 -12.33
CA SER A 333 -0.35 29.07 -13.46
C SER A 333 -1.87 29.25 -13.41
N ARG A 334 -2.43 29.75 -12.31
CA ARG A 334 -3.85 30.10 -12.27
C ARG A 334 -4.06 31.21 -13.31
N PRO A 335 -4.99 31.03 -14.28
CA PRO A 335 -5.38 32.12 -15.16
C PRO A 335 -5.73 33.31 -14.27
N GLN A 336 -5.14 34.48 -14.55
CA GLN A 336 -5.63 35.71 -13.93
C GLN A 336 -7.09 35.82 -14.36
N SER A 337 -8.00 35.43 -13.47
CA SER A 337 -9.42 35.61 -13.67
C SER A 337 -9.61 37.08 -13.97
N SER A 338 -10.31 37.39 -15.07
CA SER A 338 -10.61 38.77 -15.39
C SER A 338 -11.26 39.41 -14.17
N PRO A 339 -11.09 40.73 -13.97
CA PRO A 339 -11.80 41.44 -12.90
C PRO A 339 -13.31 41.14 -12.89
N GLU A 340 -13.89 40.86 -14.06
CA GLU A 340 -15.28 40.42 -14.21
C GLU A 340 -15.54 39.02 -13.65
N ALA A 341 -14.68 38.04 -13.90
CA ALA A 341 -14.79 36.70 -13.31
C ALA A 341 -14.59 36.71 -11.79
N GLN A 342 -13.68 37.57 -11.29
CA GLN A 342 -13.50 37.80 -9.85
C GLN A 342 -14.75 38.45 -9.24
N ASN A 343 -15.29 39.49 -9.87
CA ASN A 343 -16.51 40.15 -9.45
C ASN A 343 -17.73 39.20 -9.51
N ALA A 344 -17.80 38.32 -10.50
CA ALA A 344 -18.85 37.32 -10.60
C ALA A 344 -18.75 36.27 -9.48
N ALA A 345 -17.55 35.83 -9.12
CA ALA A 345 -17.33 34.91 -7.99
C ALA A 345 -17.73 35.56 -6.66
N VAL A 346 -17.34 36.82 -6.42
CA VAL A 346 -17.73 37.59 -5.22
C VAL A 346 -19.25 37.80 -5.18
N ARG A 347 -19.89 38.09 -6.31
CA ARG A 347 -21.36 38.21 -6.40
C ARG A 347 -22.05 36.88 -6.09
N ARG A 348 -21.50 35.74 -6.52
CA ARG A 348 -22.03 34.40 -6.17
C ARG A 348 -21.87 34.11 -4.69
N MET A 349 -20.68 34.32 -4.11
CA MET A 349 -20.47 34.14 -2.66
C MET A 349 -21.41 35.02 -1.83
N ASN A 350 -21.59 36.29 -2.21
CA ASN A 350 -22.51 37.18 -1.51
C ASN A 350 -24.00 36.80 -1.73
N ALA A 351 -24.35 36.16 -2.84
CA ALA A 351 -25.69 35.63 -3.07
C ALA A 351 -25.93 34.36 -2.25
N ASP A 352 -24.92 33.49 -2.14
CA ASP A 352 -24.96 32.28 -1.32
C ASP A 352 -24.99 32.63 0.18
N GLU A 353 -24.20 33.60 0.64
CA GLU A 353 -24.27 34.10 2.02
C GLU A 353 -25.63 34.73 2.34
N ARG A 354 -26.25 35.44 1.39
CA ARG A 354 -27.63 35.93 1.56
C ARG A 354 -28.67 34.81 1.61
N ASN A 355 -28.41 33.66 0.98
CA ASN A 355 -29.25 32.46 1.10
C ASN A 355 -28.96 31.67 2.40
N ILE A 356 -27.77 31.79 2.98
CA ILE A 356 -27.41 31.15 4.25
C ILE A 356 -27.96 31.94 5.45
N PHE A 357 -27.98 33.28 5.36
CA PHE A 357 -28.51 34.16 6.42
C PHE A 357 -29.93 34.68 6.19
N GLY A 358 -30.46 34.53 4.97
CA GLY A 358 -31.89 34.64 4.68
C GLY A 358 -32.54 33.29 4.98
N GLY A 359 -32.98 33.10 6.22
CA GLY A 359 -33.47 31.84 6.78
C GLY A 359 -34.09 30.91 5.74
N THR A 360 -33.43 29.77 5.51
CA THR A 360 -34.06 28.64 4.84
C THR A 360 -35.32 28.33 5.63
N ALA A 361 -36.48 28.54 5.00
CA ALA A 361 -37.72 28.01 5.52
C ALA A 361 -37.48 26.52 5.81
N PRO A 362 -37.90 26.01 6.99
CA PRO A 362 -37.68 24.61 7.34
C PRO A 362 -38.18 23.75 6.20
N VAL A 363 -37.32 22.84 5.71
CA VAL A 363 -37.67 21.89 4.66
C VAL A 363 -38.95 21.21 5.11
N THR A 364 -40.02 21.43 4.36
CA THR A 364 -41.33 20.87 4.75
C THR A 364 -41.24 19.35 4.69
N GLU A 365 -41.95 18.67 5.58
CA GLU A 365 -42.04 17.20 5.57
C GLU A 365 -42.50 16.67 4.19
N GLN A 366 -43.28 17.48 3.47
CA GLN A 366 -43.71 17.21 2.10
C GLN A 366 -42.55 17.23 1.08
N GLN A 367 -41.55 18.11 1.23
CA GLN A 367 -40.36 18.13 0.38
C GLN A 367 -39.45 16.92 0.66
N LEU A 368 -39.21 16.60 1.94
CA LEU A 368 -38.44 15.41 2.31
C LEU A 368 -39.10 14.12 1.80
N ARG A 369 -40.43 14.05 1.84
CA ARG A 369 -41.18 12.93 1.30
C ARG A 369 -41.05 12.82 -0.22
N ARG A 370 -41.14 13.93 -0.96
CA ARG A 370 -40.94 13.94 -2.42
C ARG A 370 -39.53 13.52 -2.81
N GLU A 371 -38.51 14.03 -2.13
CA GLU A 371 -37.12 13.64 -2.40
C GLU A 371 -36.88 12.15 -2.09
N ARG A 372 -37.53 11.61 -1.06
CA ARG A 372 -37.46 10.19 -0.72
C ARG A 372 -38.16 9.32 -1.76
N GLU A 373 -39.35 9.72 -2.20
CA GLU A 373 -40.11 9.04 -3.25
C GLU A 373 -39.38 9.08 -4.60
N GLU A 374 -38.73 10.20 -4.92
CA GLU A 374 -37.92 10.35 -6.14
C GLU A 374 -36.64 9.50 -6.08
N ARG A 375 -35.97 9.41 -4.93
CA ARG A 375 -34.85 8.49 -4.73
C ARG A 375 -35.26 7.02 -4.87
N LEU A 376 -36.41 6.64 -4.33
CA LEU A 376 -36.93 5.27 -4.45
C LEU A 376 -37.31 4.96 -5.90
N ARG A 377 -37.94 5.91 -6.61
CA ARG A 377 -38.24 5.76 -8.04
C ARG A 377 -36.97 5.56 -8.88
N LEU A 378 -35.95 6.40 -8.66
CA LEU A 378 -34.68 6.29 -9.38
C LEU A 378 -33.95 4.98 -9.03
N HIS A 379 -34.04 4.52 -7.78
CA HIS A 379 -33.51 3.24 -7.37
C HIS A 379 -34.20 2.08 -8.10
N ASP A 380 -35.54 2.10 -8.21
CA ASP A 380 -36.28 1.07 -8.92
C ASP A 380 -36.07 1.13 -10.45
N GLU A 381 -35.89 2.32 -11.04
CA GLU A 381 -35.54 2.48 -12.45
C GLU A 381 -34.14 1.94 -12.79
N LEU A 382 -33.19 2.06 -11.85
CA LEU A 382 -31.80 1.64 -12.07
C LEU A 382 -31.53 0.18 -11.70
N PHE A 383 -32.31 -0.39 -10.77
CA PHE A 383 -32.02 -1.70 -10.17
C PHE A 383 -33.22 -2.65 -10.12
N GLY A 384 -34.42 -2.20 -10.50
CA GLY A 384 -35.61 -3.03 -10.56
C GLY A 384 -35.47 -4.09 -11.64
N THR A 385 -35.33 -5.36 -11.24
CA THR A 385 -35.45 -6.49 -12.16
C THR A 385 -36.88 -6.51 -12.71
N GLY A 386 -37.03 -6.01 -13.94
CA GLY A 386 -38.23 -6.22 -14.74
C GLY A 386 -38.55 -7.73 -14.73
N ARG A 387 -39.80 -8.05 -14.42
CA ARG A 387 -40.34 -9.41 -14.53
C ARG A 387 -40.30 -9.92 -15.95
#